data_AF-A0A352X507-F1
#
_entry.id   AF-A0A352X507-F1
#
_cell.length_a   1.000
_cell.length_b   1.000
_cell.length_c   1.000
_cell.angle_alpha   90.00
_cell.angle_beta   90.00
_cell.angle_gamma   90.00
#
_symmetry.space_group_name_H-M   'P 1'
#
loop_
_entity.id
_entity.type
_entity.pdbx_description
1 polymer ?
#
loop_
_entity_poly.entity_id
_entity_poly.type
_entity_poly.pdbx_seq_one_letter_code
_entity_poly.pdbx_strand_id
1 'polypeptide(L)'
;MLTPNNLITSKKDIMTKVLNIKSLNYLGTDRIYIGRANQQYQLPESILSNPFLIGKDGTRAEVVEKYRKWLWSEHVKPFIEMDKSSPLIVELLKLLRINERREISLVCWCTPALCHGHIIAKCLDFLAKEGY
;
A
#
# COMPACT_ATOMS: atom_id res chain seq x y z
N MET A 1 -19.66 -27.39 14.89
CA MET A 1 -18.28 -27.84 14.61
C MET A 1 -18.08 -27.79 13.11
N LEU A 2 -17.39 -26.75 12.62
CA LEU A 2 -16.95 -26.66 11.23
C LEU A 2 -15.44 -26.92 11.26
N THR A 3 -14.98 -27.88 10.46
CA THR A 3 -13.58 -28.30 10.37
C THR A 3 -12.70 -27.15 9.87
N PRO A 4 -11.47 -26.98 10.39
CA PRO A 4 -10.54 -26.02 9.84
C PRO A 4 -10.15 -26.50 8.43
N ASN A 5 -10.54 -25.74 7.41
CA ASN A 5 -10.10 -26.02 6.06
C ASN A 5 -8.60 -25.68 6.01
N ASN A 6 -7.78 -26.72 5.95
CA ASN A 6 -6.33 -26.65 5.73
C ASN A 6 -6.06 -26.07 4.33
N LEU A 7 -6.12 -24.75 4.20
CA LEU A 7 -5.35 -24.04 3.20
C LEU A 7 -4.13 -23.50 3.91
N ILE A 8 -3.05 -24.27 3.83
CA ILE A 8 -1.71 -23.75 4.08
C ILE A 8 -1.47 -22.73 2.97
N THR A 9 -1.91 -21.48 3.17
CA THR A 9 -1.41 -20.36 2.38
C THR A 9 0.06 -20.27 2.75
N SER A 10 0.93 -20.77 1.87
CA SER A 10 2.37 -20.65 2.08
C SER A 10 2.68 -19.19 2.32
N LYS A 11 3.27 -18.84 3.48
CA LYS A 11 3.78 -17.51 3.76
C LYS A 11 4.70 -17.10 2.62
N LYS A 12 4.21 -16.29 1.69
CA LYS A 12 4.92 -15.90 0.48
C LYS A 12 5.51 -14.52 0.71
N ASP A 13 6.81 -14.36 0.52
CA ASP A 13 7.42 -13.04 0.41
C ASP A 13 6.86 -12.37 -0.85
N ILE A 14 6.15 -11.26 -0.67
CA ILE A 14 5.58 -10.50 -1.78
C ILE A 14 6.40 -9.23 -1.97
N MET A 15 7.34 -9.30 -2.93
CA MET A 15 8.17 -8.16 -3.29
C MET A 15 7.40 -7.20 -4.21
N THR A 16 6.79 -6.18 -3.63
CA THR A 16 6.09 -5.13 -4.40
C THR A 16 7.04 -3.97 -4.73
N LYS A 17 7.26 -3.71 -6.02
CA LYS A 17 8.11 -2.59 -6.47
C LYS A 17 7.38 -1.25 -6.37
N VAL A 18 8.15 -0.17 -6.19
CA VAL A 18 7.63 1.21 -6.21
C VAL A 18 8.29 1.97 -7.37
N LEU A 19 7.48 2.38 -8.34
CA LEU A 19 7.93 3.02 -9.58
C LEU A 19 7.60 4.52 -9.60
N ASN A 20 8.46 5.31 -10.25
CA ASN A 20 8.18 6.73 -10.49
C ASN A 20 7.27 6.88 -11.69
N ILE A 21 6.14 7.58 -11.54
CA ILE A 21 5.23 7.87 -12.66
C ILE A 21 5.92 8.55 -13.85
N LYS A 22 6.89 9.43 -13.61
CA LYS A 22 7.65 10.16 -14.64
C LYS A 22 8.49 9.24 -15.53
N SER A 23 8.75 8.01 -15.08
CA SER A 23 9.49 7.00 -15.84
C SER A 23 8.58 6.08 -16.64
N LEU A 24 7.26 6.31 -16.62
CA LEU A 24 6.27 5.45 -17.25
C LEU A 24 5.58 6.17 -18.41
N ASN A 25 5.45 5.48 -19.55
CA ASN A 25 4.65 5.96 -20.68
C ASN A 25 3.15 5.68 -20.48
N TYR A 26 2.81 4.64 -19.71
CA TYR A 26 1.44 4.18 -19.46
C TYR A 26 1.39 3.40 -18.15
N LEU A 27 0.28 3.48 -17.39
CA LEU A 27 0.13 2.67 -16.18
C LEU A 27 -0.20 1.21 -16.51
N GLY A 28 -1.19 0.96 -17.37
CA GLY A 28 -1.72 -0.39 -17.56
C GLY A 28 -2.35 -0.93 -16.29
N THR A 29 -2.60 -2.25 -16.27
CA THR A 29 -3.38 -2.90 -15.21
C THR A 29 -2.54 -3.35 -14.01
N ASP A 30 -1.22 -3.44 -14.16
CA ASP A 30 -0.29 -3.96 -13.14
C ASP A 30 0.45 -2.86 -12.38
N ARG A 31 0.23 -1.59 -12.76
CA ARG A 31 0.88 -0.43 -12.14
C ARG A 31 -0.18 0.41 -11.43
N ILE A 32 -0.22 0.30 -10.12
CA ILE A 32 -1.30 0.85 -9.29
C ILE A 32 -0.88 2.20 -8.74
N TYR A 33 -1.61 3.26 -9.11
CA TYR A 33 -1.34 4.59 -8.59
C TYR A 33 -1.78 4.72 -7.12
N ILE A 34 -0.85 5.19 -6.28
CA ILE A 34 -1.05 5.34 -4.82
C ILE A 34 -0.84 6.78 -4.34
N GLY A 35 -0.72 7.73 -5.28
CA GLY A 35 -0.46 9.14 -4.97
C GLY A 35 -1.75 9.93 -4.71
N ARG A 36 -1.56 11.22 -4.42
CA ARG A 36 -2.65 12.21 -4.40
C ARG A 36 -3.17 12.47 -5.82
N ALA A 37 -4.32 13.13 -5.93
CA ALA A 37 -4.83 13.55 -7.22
C ALA A 37 -3.74 14.28 -8.03
N ASN A 38 -3.56 13.87 -9.28
CA ASN A 38 -2.55 14.42 -10.17
C ASN A 38 -3.17 14.72 -11.53
N GLN A 39 -3.41 16.00 -11.78
CA GLN A 39 -4.04 16.49 -13.01
C GLN A 39 -3.16 16.28 -14.25
N GLN A 40 -1.83 16.41 -14.11
CA GLN A 40 -0.90 16.22 -15.23
C GLN A 40 -1.02 14.82 -15.85
N TYR A 41 -1.24 13.80 -15.01
CA TYR A 41 -1.40 12.42 -15.47
C TYR A 41 -2.86 11.97 -15.49
N GLN A 42 -3.83 12.86 -15.23
CA GLN A 42 -5.26 12.56 -15.13
C GLN A 42 -5.57 11.42 -14.15
N LEU A 43 -4.87 11.38 -13.03
CA LEU A 43 -5.04 10.35 -12.01
C LEU A 43 -5.81 10.88 -10.80
N PRO A 44 -6.87 10.17 -10.37
CA PRO A 44 -7.57 10.54 -9.15
C PRO A 44 -6.70 10.28 -7.92
N GLU A 45 -7.11 10.86 -6.79
CA GLU A 45 -6.49 10.54 -5.51
C GLU A 45 -6.72 9.08 -5.15
N SER A 46 -5.65 8.40 -4.75
CA SER A 46 -5.73 7.07 -4.16
C SER A 46 -6.14 7.16 -2.69
N ILE A 47 -6.95 6.21 -2.23
CA ILE A 47 -7.21 6.04 -0.79
C ILE A 47 -5.95 5.70 0.02
N LEU A 48 -4.90 5.22 -0.65
CA LEU A 48 -3.60 4.95 -0.07
C LEU A 48 -2.66 6.16 -0.07
N SER A 49 -3.13 7.34 -0.52
CA SER A 49 -2.32 8.56 -0.54
C SER A 49 -1.86 8.94 0.88
N ASN A 50 -0.71 9.61 0.97
CA ASN A 50 -0.23 10.12 2.25
C ASN A 50 -1.05 11.36 2.66
N PRO A 51 -1.78 11.36 3.80
CA PRO A 51 -2.54 12.53 4.24
C PRO A 51 -1.63 13.66 4.76
N PHE A 52 -0.36 13.38 5.08
CA PHE A 52 0.60 14.36 5.59
C PHE A 52 1.36 15.07 4.46
N LEU A 53 1.38 16.40 4.50
CA LEU A 53 1.94 17.30 3.49
C LEU A 53 3.36 17.73 3.88
N ILE A 54 4.33 17.57 2.97
CA ILE A 54 5.69 18.12 3.16
C ILE A 54 5.60 19.64 3.33
N GLY A 55 6.37 20.20 4.26
CA GLY A 55 6.34 21.62 4.62
C GLY A 55 5.31 21.90 5.72
N LYS A 56 4.03 21.58 5.48
CA LYS A 56 2.95 21.82 6.46
C LYS A 56 3.06 20.88 7.67
N ASP A 57 3.27 19.60 7.42
CA ASP A 57 3.30 18.54 8.43
C ASP A 57 4.73 18.07 8.74
N GLY A 58 5.75 18.71 8.17
CA GLY A 58 7.17 18.44 8.42
C GLY A 58 7.98 18.16 7.15
N THR A 59 9.23 17.73 7.36
CA THR A 59 10.15 17.27 6.33
C THR A 59 9.66 15.98 5.67
N ARG A 60 10.25 15.62 4.52
CA ARG A 60 9.94 14.37 3.81
C ARG A 60 10.07 13.13 4.71
N ALA A 61 11.12 13.08 5.54
CA ALA A 61 11.35 11.98 6.47
C ALA A 61 10.22 11.90 7.50
N GLU A 62 9.87 13.05 8.10
CA GLU A 62 8.83 13.12 9.12
C GLU A 62 7.45 12.75 8.57
N VAL A 63 7.06 13.22 7.38
CA VAL A 63 5.73 12.88 6.82
C VAL A 63 5.62 11.41 6.38
N VAL A 64 6.73 10.78 5.98
CA VAL A 64 6.75 9.33 5.69
C VAL A 64 6.69 8.53 6.97
N GLU A 65 7.37 8.99 8.03
CA GLU A 65 7.28 8.35 9.34
C GLU A 65 5.90 8.52 9.97
N LYS A 66 5.27 9.70 9.83
CA LYS A 66 3.87 9.93 10.21
C LYS A 66 2.93 8.99 9.47
N TYR A 67 3.11 8.82 8.15
CA TYR A 67 2.34 7.87 7.36
C TYR A 67 2.49 6.44 7.88
N ARG A 68 3.72 6.01 8.19
CA ARG A 68 3.98 4.68 8.75
C ARG A 68 3.25 4.45 10.07
N LYS A 69 3.33 5.42 10.99
CA LYS A 69 2.63 5.34 12.28
C LYS A 69 1.11 5.32 12.10
N TRP A 70 0.57 6.24 11.29
CA TRP A 70 -0.86 6.36 11.01
C TRP A 70 -1.43 5.10 10.35
N LEU A 71 -0.76 4.58 9.32
CA LEU A 71 -1.18 3.34 8.65
C LEU A 71 -1.25 2.18 9.66
N TRP A 72 -0.27 2.08 10.55
CA TRP A 72 -0.24 1.03 11.56
C TRP A 72 -1.32 1.23 12.64
N SER A 73 -1.33 2.38 13.31
CA SER A 73 -2.18 2.62 14.48
C SER A 73 -3.66 2.72 14.14
N GLU A 74 -4.00 3.36 13.02
CA GLU A 74 -5.40 3.67 12.69
C GLU A 74 -6.07 2.60 11.83
N HIS A 75 -5.28 1.74 11.16
CA HIS A 75 -5.80 0.79 10.18
C HIS A 75 -5.32 -0.64 10.42
N VAL A 76 -4.02 -0.90 10.31
CA VAL A 76 -3.50 -2.28 10.33
C VAL A 76 -3.68 -2.95 11.69
N LYS A 77 -3.28 -2.27 12.77
CA LYS A 77 -3.38 -2.82 14.13
C LYS A 77 -4.84 -3.09 14.54
N PRO A 78 -5.80 -2.15 14.37
CA PRO A 78 -7.21 -2.43 14.65
C PRO A 78 -7.81 -3.54 13.79
N PHE A 79 -7.39 -3.67 12.53
CA PHE A 79 -7.82 -4.78 11.68
C PHE A 79 -7.34 -6.13 12.24
N ILE A 80 -6.07 -6.25 12.61
CA ILE A 80 -5.49 -7.51 13.09
C ILE A 80 -5.99 -7.88 14.48
N GLU A 81 -6.02 -6.92 15.41
CA GLU A 81 -6.32 -7.21 16.81
C GLU A 81 -7.82 -7.23 17.12
N MET A 82 -8.64 -6.58 16.29
CA MET A 82 -10.06 -6.34 16.60
C MET A 82 -11.00 -6.63 15.42
N ASP A 83 -10.49 -7.20 14.32
CA ASP A 83 -11.24 -7.42 13.06
C ASP A 83 -11.93 -6.14 12.53
N LYS A 84 -11.35 -4.98 12.84
CA LYS A 84 -11.92 -3.68 12.45
C LYS A 84 -11.44 -3.28 11.06
N SER A 85 -12.18 -3.70 10.04
CA SER A 85 -11.90 -3.33 8.66
C SER A 85 -12.18 -1.85 8.37
N SER A 86 -11.40 -1.27 7.46
CA SER A 86 -11.58 0.08 6.91
C SER A 86 -11.52 0.04 5.38
N PRO A 87 -12.04 1.05 4.66
CA PRO A 87 -11.89 1.10 3.20
C PRO A 87 -10.43 1.04 2.73
N LEU A 88 -9.50 1.57 3.52
CA LEU A 88 -8.06 1.46 3.25
C LEU A 88 -7.56 0.01 3.37
N ILE A 89 -7.99 -0.71 4.40
CA ILE A 89 -7.65 -2.13 4.58
C ILE A 89 -8.24 -2.98 3.45
N VAL A 90 -9.49 -2.72 3.06
CA VAL A 90 -10.11 -3.39 1.90
C VAL A 90 -9.26 -3.18 0.64
N GLU A 91 -8.74 -1.98 0.42
CA GLU A 91 -7.86 -1.72 -0.72
C GLU A 91 -6.54 -2.48 -0.62
N LEU A 92 -5.89 -2.50 0.55
CA LEU A 92 -4.67 -3.31 0.77
C LEU A 92 -4.90 -4.80 0.48
N LEU A 93 -6.00 -5.37 0.96
CA LEU A 93 -6.34 -6.78 0.73
C LEU A 93 -6.64 -7.06 -0.76
N LYS A 94 -7.27 -6.13 -1.47
CA LYS A 94 -7.44 -6.25 -2.93
C LYS A 94 -6.10 -6.27 -3.64
N LEU A 95 -5.18 -5.36 -3.30
CA LEU A 95 -3.85 -5.33 -3.90
C LEU A 95 -3.07 -6.61 -3.60
N LEU A 96 -3.17 -7.12 -2.37
CA LEU A 96 -2.57 -8.39 -1.96
C LEU A 96 -3.08 -9.55 -2.84
N ARG A 97 -4.41 -9.70 -2.96
CA ARG A 97 -5.03 -10.74 -3.80
C ARG A 97 -4.69 -10.63 -5.28
N ILE A 98 -4.53 -9.41 -5.80
CA ILE A 98 -4.05 -9.23 -7.17
C ILE A 98 -2.58 -9.68 -7.26
N ASN A 99 -1.74 -9.30 -6.30
CA ASN A 99 -0.31 -9.61 -6.30
C ASN A 99 0.00 -11.11 -6.17
N GLU A 100 -0.86 -11.86 -5.46
CA GLU A 100 -0.78 -13.31 -5.40
C GLU A 100 -0.95 -13.99 -6.77
N ARG A 101 -1.76 -13.38 -7.64
CA ARG A 101 -2.11 -13.91 -8.97
C ARG A 101 -1.19 -13.39 -10.07
N ARG A 102 -0.66 -12.17 -9.93
CA ARG A 102 0.25 -11.52 -10.89
C ARG A 102 1.06 -10.43 -10.21
N GLU A 103 2.31 -10.23 -10.62
CA GLU A 103 3.15 -9.15 -10.06
C GLU A 103 2.52 -7.77 -10.31
N ILE A 104 2.35 -6.98 -9.25
CA ILE A 104 1.98 -5.56 -9.35
C ILE A 104 3.11 -4.64 -8.87
N SER A 105 3.08 -3.41 -9.36
CA SER A 105 3.94 -2.32 -8.89
C SER A 105 3.10 -1.16 -8.38
N LEU A 106 3.52 -0.54 -7.28
CA LEU A 106 2.93 0.71 -6.79
C LEU A 106 3.58 1.88 -7.52
N VAL A 107 2.78 2.88 -7.91
CA VAL A 107 3.25 4.05 -8.64
C VAL A 107 3.03 5.31 -7.82
N CYS A 108 4.11 6.06 -7.63
CA CYS A 108 4.07 7.35 -6.97
C CYS A 108 5.06 8.32 -7.63
N TRP A 109 4.75 9.61 -7.64
CA TRP A 109 5.64 10.64 -8.17
C TRP A 109 6.88 10.93 -7.29
N CYS A 110 6.92 10.44 -6.05
CA CYS A 110 7.92 10.82 -5.05
C CYS A 110 9.19 9.98 -5.16
N THR A 111 9.07 8.69 -5.49
CA THR A 111 10.23 7.80 -5.65
C THR A 111 11.10 8.30 -6.82
N PRO A 112 12.44 8.28 -6.79
CA PRO A 112 13.33 7.55 -5.86
C PRO A 112 13.55 8.23 -4.51
N ALA A 113 13.07 9.46 -4.29
CA ALA A 113 13.12 10.03 -2.95
C ALA A 113 12.24 9.23 -1.99
N LEU A 114 12.49 9.37 -0.68
CA LEU A 114 11.70 8.69 0.35
C LEU A 114 10.19 8.91 0.11
N CYS A 115 9.47 7.79 0.05
CA CYS A 115 8.10 7.71 -0.46
C CYS A 115 7.27 6.75 0.40
N HIS A 116 6.01 7.12 0.64
CA HIS A 116 5.04 6.30 1.38
C HIS A 116 4.75 4.96 0.69
N GLY A 117 4.93 4.87 -0.63
CA GLY A 117 4.81 3.61 -1.37
C GLY A 117 5.68 2.48 -0.83
N HIS A 118 6.88 2.80 -0.32
CA HIS A 118 7.74 1.78 0.30
C HIS A 118 7.18 1.28 1.64
N ILE A 119 6.40 2.11 2.34
CA ILE A 119 5.70 1.70 3.56
C ILE A 119 4.53 0.78 3.21
N ILE A 120 3.75 1.11 2.18
CA ILE A 120 2.67 0.25 1.69
C ILE A 120 3.21 -1.10 1.23
N ALA A 121 4.30 -1.12 0.44
CA ALA A 121 4.92 -2.36 0.00
C ALA A 121 5.35 -3.26 1.16
N LYS A 122 5.95 -2.68 2.22
CA LYS A 122 6.27 -3.41 3.46
C LYS A 122 5.02 -3.91 4.19
N CYS A 123 3.93 -3.13 4.18
CA CYS A 123 2.67 -3.53 4.78
C CYS A 123 2.03 -4.72 4.04
N LEU A 124 2.09 -4.74 2.71
CA LEU A 124 1.59 -5.86 1.90
C LEU A 124 2.37 -7.14 2.20
N ASP A 125 3.71 -7.03 2.27
CA ASP A 125 4.57 -8.16 2.64
C ASP A 125 4.28 -8.68 4.06
N PHE A 126 4.08 -7.77 5.02
CA PHE A 126 3.67 -8.13 6.38
C PHE A 126 2.32 -8.86 6.40
N LEU A 127 1.29 -8.32 5.76
CA LEU A 127 -0.04 -8.96 5.71
C LEU A 127 0.02 -10.35 5.05
N ALA A 128 0.81 -10.52 4.00
CA ALA A 128 1.04 -11.81 3.35
C ALA A 128 1.67 -12.84 4.30
N LYS A 129 2.63 -12.41 5.13
CA LYS A 129 3.32 -13.26 6.13
C LYS A 129 2.43 -13.65 7.31
N GLU A 130 1.48 -12.79 7.64
CA GLU A 130 0.43 -13.06 8.63
C GLU A 130 -0.71 -13.95 8.06
N GLY A 131 -0.70 -14.24 6.75
CA GLY A 131 -1.63 -15.17 6.11
C GLY A 131 -2.93 -14.55 5.65
N TYR A 132 -2.98 -13.23 5.48
CA TYR A 132 -4.15 -12.52 4.97
C TYR A 132 -4.36 -12.65 3.46
#